data_AF-A0A916M518-F1
#
_entry.id   AF-A0A916M518-F1
#
_cell.length_a   1.000
_cell.length_b   1.000
_cell.length_c   1.000
_cell.angle_alpha   90.00
_cell.angle_beta   90.00
_cell.angle_gamma   90.00
#
_symmetry.space_group_name_H-M   'P 1'
#
loop_
_entity.id
_entity.type
_entity.pdbx_description
1 polymer ?
#
loop_
_entity_poly.entity_id
_entity_poly.type
_entity_poly.pdbx_seq_one_letter_code
_entity_poly.pdbx_strand_id
1 'polypeptide(L)' 'MAGKTLYDKLWESHVVREESDGTCLLYIDRHLMHEVTSP' A
#
# COMPACT_ATOMS: atom_id res chain seq x y z
N MET A 1 -3.29 18.88 -18.12
CA MET A 1 -2.73 17.90 -17.15
C MET A 1 -3.90 17.17 -16.56
N ALA A 2 -4.01 15.86 -16.78
CA ALA A 2 -5.01 15.07 -16.06
C ALA A 2 -4.64 15.11 -14.56
N GLY A 3 -5.61 15.41 -13.70
CA GLY A 3 -5.38 15.37 -12.25
C GLY A 3 -5.10 13.93 -11.80
N LYS A 4 -4.36 13.79 -10.69
CA LYS A 4 -4.14 12.48 -10.06
C LYS A 4 -5.48 11.87 -9.63
N THR A 5 -5.66 10.59 -9.90
CA THR A 5 -6.81 9.82 -9.41
C THR A 5 -6.74 9.68 -7.89
N LEU A 6 -7.82 9.23 -7.26
CA LEU A 6 -7.78 8.87 -5.85
C LEU A 6 -6.78 7.72 -5.59
N TYR A 7 -6.68 6.79 -6.53
CA TYR A 7 -5.77 5.65 -6.44
C TYR A 7 -4.31 6.12 -6.38
N ASP A 8 -3.93 7.05 -7.27
CA ASP A 8 -2.57 7.61 -7.30
C ASP A 8 -2.25 8.32 -5.99
N LYS A 9 -3.19 9.11 -5.47
CA LYS A 9 -3.01 9.85 -4.21
C LYS A 9 -2.82 8.92 -3.03
N LEU A 10 -3.62 7.85 -2.94
CA LEU A 10 -3.51 6.87 -1.86
C LEU A 10 -2.21 6.07 -1.99
N TRP A 11 -1.84 5.64 -3.20
CA TRP A 11 -0.58 4.92 -3.41
C TRP A 11 0.63 5.76 -2.98
N GLU A 12 0.73 6.98 -3.50
CA GLU A 12 1.83 7.91 -3.17
C GLU A 12 1.93 8.22 -1.68
N SER A 13 0.81 8.25 -0.95
CA SER A 13 0.84 8.51 0.50
C SER A 13 1.30 7.32 1.35
N HIS A 14 1.36 6.10 0.79
CA HIS A 14 1.71 4.88 1.54
C HIS A 14 3.04 4.26 1.09
N VAL A 15 3.64 4.69 -0.02
CA VAL A 15 4.99 4.25 -0.40
C VAL A 15 6.02 4.84 0.57
N VAL A 16 6.74 3.95 1.26
CA VAL A 16 7.86 4.30 2.14
C VAL A 16 9.17 4.38 1.35
N ARG A 17 9.35 3.43 0.42
CA ARG A 17 10.53 3.32 -0.44
C ARG A 17 10.19 2.53 -1.69
N GLU A 18 10.77 2.93 -2.81
CA GLU A 18 10.76 2.17 -4.05
C GLU A 18 12.19 1.68 -4.33
N GLU A 19 12.33 0.40 -4.63
CA GLU A 19 13.61 -0.22 -5.02
C GLU A 19 13.88 -0.02 -6.52
N SER A 20 15.12 -0.23 -6.94
CA SER A 20 15.55 -0.03 -8.33
C SER A 20 14.86 -0.94 -9.36
N ASP A 21 14.23 -2.03 -8.91
CA ASP A 21 13.47 -2.95 -9.75
C ASP A 21 11.97 -2.61 -9.82
N GLY A 22 11.54 -1.51 -9.18
CA GLY A 22 10.15 -1.06 -9.12
C GLY A 22 9.34 -1.67 -7.97
N THR A 23 9.95 -2.50 -7.11
CA THR A 23 9.28 -3.02 -5.91
C THR A 23 9.06 -1.89 -4.91
N CYS A 24 7.82 -1.73 -4.42
CA CYS A 24 7.47 -0.72 -3.43
C CYS A 24 7.30 -1.33 -2.04
N LEU A 25 7.99 -0.76 -1.05
CA LEU A 25 7.69 -0.96 0.36
C LEU A 25 6.53 -0.04 0.75
N LEU A 26 5.40 -0.62 1.16
CA LEU A 26 4.21 0.12 1.56
C LEU A 26 4.02 0.11 3.09
N TYR A 27 3.61 1.24 3.64
CA TYR A 27 3.08 1.32 4.99
C TYR A 27 1.62 0.86 5.00
N ILE A 28 1.26 -0.03 5.93
CA ILE A 28 -0.11 -0.53 6.09
C ILE A 28 -0.64 -0.04 7.44
N ASP A 29 -1.60 0.88 7.42
CA ASP A 29 -2.16 1.49 8.64
C ASP A 29 -2.90 0.50 9.52
N ARG A 30 -3.52 -0.51 8.90
CA ARG A 30 -4.35 -1.49 9.61
C ARG A 30 -4.27 -2.84 8.95
N HIS A 31 -3.76 -3.81 9.69
CA HIS A 31 -3.89 -5.22 9.36
C HIS A 31 -5.08 -5.80 10.13
N LEU A 32 -6.10 -6.25 9.41
CA LEU A 32 -7.19 -7.02 9.98
C LEU A 32 -6.99 -8.48 9.60
N MET A 33 -6.82 -9.32 10.62
CA MET A 33 -6.70 -10.77 10.44
C MET A 33 -7.89 -11.42 11.12
N HIS A 34 -8.59 -12.28 10.40
CA HIS A 34 -9.65 -13.11 10.96
C HIS A 34 -9.20 -14.56 10.85
N GLU A 35 -8.72 -15.12 11.95
CA GLU A 35 -8.40 -16.53 12.03
C GLU A 35 -9.66 -17.31 12.43
N VAL A 36 -10.14 -18.16 11.54
CA VAL A 36 -11.37 -18.95 11.77
C VAL A 36 -11.08 -20.29 12.46
N THR A 37 -9.82 -20.68 12.66
CA THR A 37 -9.45 -21.86 13.46
C THR A 37 -8.03 -21.73 13.99
N SER A 38 -7.84 -21.76 15.32
CA SER A 38 -6.68 -22.45 15.90
C SER A 38 -6.84 -23.94 15.55
N PRO A 39 -5.76 -24.67 15.20
CA PRO A 39 -5.78 -25.83 14.30
C PRO A 39 -6.93 -26.83 14.48
#